data_AF-A0A2M9QBI5-F1
#
_entry.id   AF-A0A2M9QBI5-F1
#
_cell.length_a   1.000
_cell.length_b   1.000
_cell.length_c   1.000
_cell.angle_alpha   90.00
_cell.angle_beta   90.00
_cell.angle_gamma   90.00
#
_symmetry.space_group_name_H-M   'P 1'
#
loop_
_entity.id
_entity.type
_entity.pdbx_description
1 polymer ?
#
loop_
_entity_poly.entity_id
_entity_poly.type
_entity_poly.pdbx_seq_one_letter_code
_entity_poly.pdbx_strand_id
1 'polypeptide(L)' 'MKWKRSERLVDMTYYLLEHPHQLIPLTYFSELYQSAKSSISEDLTIVKETFEEKGIGLLMTVPGAAGG' A
#
# COMPACT_ATOMS: atom_id res chain seq x y z
N MET A 1 15.29 -3.80 11.15
CA MET A 1 14.17 -4.40 11.91
C MET A 1 13.22 -5.02 10.89
N LYS A 2 12.77 -6.27 11.06
CA LYS A 2 11.87 -6.91 10.08
C LYS A 2 10.43 -6.56 10.43
N TRP A 3 9.76 -5.83 9.55
CA TRP A 3 8.35 -5.46 9.73
C TRP A 3 7.45 -6.70 9.59
N LYS A 4 6.54 -6.89 10.53
CA LYS A 4 5.44 -7.85 10.40
C LYS A 4 4.37 -7.28 9.47
N ARG A 5 3.60 -8.15 8.81
CA ARG A 5 2.48 -7.73 7.95
C ARG A 5 1.49 -6.82 8.68
N SER A 6 1.15 -7.15 9.92
CA SER A 6 0.25 -6.33 10.74
C SER A 6 0.77 -4.91 10.95
N GLU A 7 2.08 -4.75 11.14
CA GLU A 7 2.71 -3.43 11.34
C GLU A 7 2.71 -2.63 10.03
N ARG A 8 3.04 -3.29 8.90
CA ARG A 8 2.99 -2.65 7.58
C ARG A 8 1.58 -2.20 7.21
N LEU A 9 0.57 -3.03 7.45
CA LEU A 9 -0.82 -2.69 7.11
C LEU A 9 -1.30 -1.44 7.86
N VAL A 10 -0.97 -1.31 9.14
CA VAL A 10 -1.33 -0.12 9.94
C VAL A 10 -0.64 1.12 9.38
N ASP A 11 0.66 1.04 9.11
CA ASP A 11 1.45 2.17 8.60
C ASP A 11 1.03 2.58 7.17
N MET A 12 0.87 1.61 6.26
CA MET A 12 0.40 1.86 4.89
C MET A 12 -0.97 2.50 4.86
N THR A 13 -1.89 2.02 5.69
CA THR A 13 -3.24 2.59 5.80
C THR A 13 -3.17 4.06 6.20
N TYR A 14 -2.39 4.37 7.23
CA TYR A 14 -2.19 5.74 7.67
C TYR A 14 -1.55 6.60 6.57
N TYR A 15 -0.48 6.12 5.94
CA TYR A 15 0.22 6.84 4.88
C TYR A 15 -0.70 7.18 3.70
N LEU A 16 -1.52 6.22 3.24
CA LEU A 16 -2.43 6.41 2.11
C LEU A 16 -3.55 7.42 2.43
N LEU A 17 -4.04 7.45 3.66
CA LEU A 17 -5.06 8.41 4.09
C LEU A 17 -4.53 9.84 4.16
N GLU A 18 -3.26 10.02 4.54
CA GLU A 18 -2.60 11.33 4.59
C GLU A 18 -2.16 11.84 3.21
N HIS A 19 -2.10 10.96 2.20
CA HIS A 19 -1.65 11.28 0.83
C HIS A 19 -2.72 10.92 -0.24
N PRO A 20 -3.93 11.48 -0.16
CA PRO A 20 -4.97 11.20 -1.16
C PRO A 20 -4.57 11.77 -2.53
N HIS A 21 -5.06 11.14 -3.60
CA HIS A 21 -4.83 11.56 -4.99
C HIS A 21 -3.37 11.64 -5.45
N GLN A 22 -2.48 10.90 -4.79
CA GLN A 22 -1.07 10.83 -5.13
C GLN A 22 -0.70 9.45 -5.72
N LEU A 23 0.04 9.45 -6.82
CA LEU A 23 0.68 8.24 -7.33
C LEU A 23 1.93 7.95 -6.50
N ILE A 24 1.92 6.83 -5.77
CA ILE A 24 3.03 6.41 -4.92
C ILE A 24 3.68 5.19 -5.58
N PRO A 25 4.96 5.26 -5.98
CA PRO A 25 5.64 4.12 -6.58
C PRO A 25 5.67 2.93 -5.62
N LEU A 26 5.38 1.73 -6.11
CA LEU A 26 5.40 0.50 -5.31
C LEU A 26 6.77 0.24 -4.65
N THR A 27 7.85 0.77 -5.26
CA THR A 27 9.21 0.71 -4.71
C THR A 27 9.32 1.40 -3.36
N TYR A 28 8.59 2.49 -3.13
CA TYR A 28 8.59 3.25 -1.88
C TYR A 28 8.33 2.33 -0.68
N PHE A 29 7.21 1.60 -0.70
CA PHE A 29 6.85 0.69 0.39
C PHE A 29 7.76 -0.54 0.45
N SER A 30 8.24 -1.03 -0.69
CA SER A 30 9.17 -2.18 -0.71
C SER A 30 10.50 -1.84 -0.02
N GLU A 31 11.02 -0.63 -0.22
CA GLU A 31 12.24 -0.12 0.40
C GLU A 31 11.99 0.24 1.87
N LEU A 32 10.91 0.96 2.17
CA LEU A 32 10.56 1.36 3.54
C LEU A 32 10.43 0.16 4.47
N TYR A 33 9.73 -0.88 4.04
CA TYR A 33 9.50 -2.08 4.85
C TYR A 33 10.49 -3.21 4.60
N GLN A 34 11.49 -3.00 3.74
CA GLN A 34 12.49 -4.01 3.37
C GLN A 34 11.82 -5.36 3.00
N SER A 35 10.79 -5.28 2.17
CA SER A 35 9.91 -6.40 1.81
C SER A 35 9.77 -6.51 0.29
N ALA A 36 9.53 -7.72 -0.22
CA ALA A 36 9.39 -7.93 -1.66
C ALA A 36 8.18 -7.17 -2.21
N LYS A 37 8.27 -6.67 -3.45
CA LYS A 37 7.16 -5.98 -4.13
C LYS A 37 5.89 -6.80 -4.17
N SER A 38 5.99 -8.13 -4.36
CA SER A 38 4.84 -9.04 -4.29
C SER A 38 4.14 -9.02 -2.93
N SER A 39 4.91 -9.02 -1.83
CA SER A 39 4.35 -8.93 -0.48
C SER A 39 3.67 -7.58 -0.23
N ILE A 40 4.22 -6.49 -0.76
CA ILE A 40 3.58 -5.17 -0.68
C ILE A 40 2.29 -5.13 -1.50
N SER A 41 2.28 -5.72 -2.70
CA SER A 41 1.06 -5.81 -3.52
C SER A 41 -0.03 -6.60 -2.81
N GLU A 42 0.30 -7.71 -2.13
CA GLU A 42 -0.66 -8.45 -1.31
C GLU A 42 -1.23 -7.58 -0.18
N ASP A 43 -0.39 -6.80 0.49
CA ASP A 43 -0.82 -5.89 1.56
C ASP A 43 -1.73 -4.77 1.02
N LEU A 44 -1.40 -4.18 -0.14
CA LEU A 44 -2.24 -3.17 -0.81
C LEU A 44 -3.59 -3.72 -1.25
N THR A 45 -3.67 -4.98 -1.69
CA THR A 45 -4.95 -5.63 -2.00
C THR A 45 -5.85 -5.69 -0.77
N ILE A 46 -5.31 -6.06 0.39
CA ILE A 46 -6.07 -6.07 1.66
C ILE A 46 -6.58 -4.68 2.00
N VAL A 47 -5.74 -3.65 1.89
CA VAL A 47 -6.13 -2.25 2.18
C VAL A 47 -7.21 -1.79 1.20
N LYS A 48 -7.06 -2.07 -0.09
CA LYS A 48 -8.03 -1.75 -1.14
C LYS A 48 -9.40 -2.34 -0.83
N GLU A 49 -9.47 -3.65 -0.63
CA GLU A 49 -10.72 -4.36 -0.35
C GLU A 49 -11.39 -3.80 0.91
N THR A 50 -10.60 -3.53 1.96
CA THR A 50 -11.10 -2.94 3.20
C THR A 50 -11.65 -1.53 2.98
N PHE A 51 -10.96 -0.70 2.20
CA PHE A 51 -11.39 0.68 1.91
C PHE A 51 -12.70 0.70 1.13
N GLU A 52 -12.82 -0.18 0.13
CA GLU A 52 -14.02 -0.32 -0.70
C GLU A 52 -15.20 -0.84 0.15
N GLU A 53 -15.02 -1.91 0.92
CA GLU A 53 -16.08 -2.50 1.75
C GLU A 53 -16.59 -1.53 2.83
N LYS A 54 -15.69 -0.76 3.45
CA LYS A 54 -16.04 0.19 4.53
C LYS A 54 -16.48 1.56 4.03
N GLY A 55 -16.42 1.82 2.72
CA GLY A 55 -16.76 3.12 2.14
C GLY A 55 -15.78 4.23 2.52
N ILE A 56 -14.52 3.88 2.82
CA ILE A 56 -13.47 4.84 3.18
C ILE A 56 -12.96 5.56 1.92
N GLY A 57 -12.82 4.83 0.81
CA GLY A 57 -12.32 5.38 -0.44
C GLY A 57 -11.95 4.31 -1.46
N LEU A 58 -11.23 4.72 -2.50
CA LEU A 58 -10.74 3.85 -3.57
C LEU A 58 -9.21 3.86 -3.58
N LEU A 59 -8.61 2.67 -3.61
CA LEU A 59 -7.17 2.52 -3.82
C LEU A 59 -6.93 1.95 -5.23
N MET A 60 -6.27 2.75 -6.07
CA MET A 60 -6.00 2.40 -7.47
C MET A 60 -4.56 1.96 -7.65
N THR A 61 -4.34 0.98 -8.52
CA THR A 61 -3.00 0.53 -8.92
C THR A 61 -2.77 0.84 -10.39
N VAL A 62 -1.66 1.49 -10.69
CA VAL A 62 -1.20 1.76 -12.05
C VAL A 62 -0.10 0.75 -12.37
N PRO A 63 -0.28 -0.12 -13.39
CA PRO A 63 0.73 -1.12 -13.73
C PRO A 63 1.96 -0.50 -14.40
N GLY A 64 3.09 -1.19 -14.32
CA GLY A 64 4.33 -0.85 -15.03
C GLY A 64 5.42 -0.25 -14.14
N ALA A 65 6.62 -0.08 -14.71
CA ALA A 65 7.80 0.37 -13.96
C ALA A 65 7.69 1.82 -13.43
N ALA A 66 6.92 2.66 -14.12
CA ALA A 66 6.58 4.02 -13.69
C ALA A 66 5.22 4.10 -12.97
N GLY A 67 4.63 2.94 -12.64
CA GLY A 67 3.37 2.83 -11.94
C GLY A 67 3.52 2.88 -10.42
N GLY A 68 2.47 2.47 -9.73
CA GLY A 68 2.31 2.56 -8.28
C GLY A 68 1.06 1.83 -7.82
#